data_AF-A0A920Q0G5-F1
#
_entry.id   AF-A0A920Q0G5-F1
#
_cell.length_a   1.000
_cell.length_b   1.000
_cell.length_c   1.000
_cell.angle_alpha   90.00
_cell.angle_beta   90.00
_cell.angle_gamma   90.00
#
_symmetry.space_group_name_H-M   'P 1'
#
loop_
_entity.id
_entity.type
_entity.pdbx_description
1 polymer ?
#
loop_
_entity_poly.entity_id
_entity_poly.type
_entity_poly.pdbx_seq_one_letter_code
_entity_poly.pdbx_strand_id
1 'polypeptide(L)' 'MWVMGGPMDVWDEEEHPWLLEEKEAIRSWVVDLGRPFLGVCLGHQLLADALGGRCGHQQPPEIGVLDVALTPDGLGDPHF' A
#
# COMPACT_ATOMS: atom_id res chain seq x y z
N MET A 1 9.97 6.69 -2.68
CA MET A 1 8.78 7.08 -3.45
C MET A 1 7.65 7.29 -2.47
N TRP A 2 6.82 8.31 -2.68
CA TRP A 2 5.62 8.57 -1.87
C TRP A 2 4.42 8.32 -2.77
N VAL A 3 3.54 7.39 -2.40
CA VAL A 3 2.33 7.05 -3.15
C VAL A 3 1.12 7.24 -2.26
N MET A 4 0.17 8.04 -2.75
CA MET A 4 -0.96 8.50 -1.96
C MET A 4 -2.19 7.59 -2.15
N GLY A 5 -3.26 7.92 -1.42
CA GLY A 5 -4.55 7.25 -1.57
C GLY A 5 -5.24 7.61 -2.89
N GLY A 6 -6.28 6.86 -3.20
CA GLY A 6 -7.16 7.09 -4.34
C GLY A 6 -8.48 6.34 -4.17
N PRO A 7 -9.52 6.69 -4.93
CA PRO A 7 -10.84 6.06 -4.84
C PRO A 7 -10.93 4.67 -5.49
N MET A 8 -9.86 4.21 -6.13
CA MET A 8 -9.77 2.94 -6.86
C MET A 8 -9.49 1.77 -5.90
N ASP A 9 -9.98 0.58 -6.24
CA ASP A 9 -9.44 -0.65 -5.68
C ASP A 9 -8.18 -1.08 -6.45
N VAL A 10 -7.31 -1.84 -5.79
CA VAL A 10 -6.05 -2.33 -6.37
C VAL A 10 -6.24 -3.19 -7.62
N TRP A 11 -7.39 -3.84 -7.77
CA TRP A 11 -7.71 -4.76 -8.88
C TRP A 11 -8.52 -4.12 -10.01
N ASP A 12 -8.82 -2.81 -9.95
CA ASP A 12 -9.60 -2.10 -10.98
C ASP A 12 -8.80 -1.82 -12.26
N GLU A 13 -7.91 -2.74 -12.66
CA GLU A 13 -6.95 -2.56 -13.76
C GLU A 13 -7.61 -2.40 -15.12
N GLU A 14 -8.82 -2.94 -15.32
CA GLU A 14 -9.58 -2.76 -16.57
C GLU A 14 -10.08 -1.31 -16.71
N GLU A 15 -10.58 -0.71 -15.63
CA GLU A 15 -11.05 0.68 -15.61
C GLU A 15 -9.88 1.68 -15.48
N HIS A 16 -8.79 1.24 -14.86
CA HIS A 16 -7.63 2.04 -14.54
C HIS A 16 -6.31 1.35 -14.96
N PRO A 17 -6.02 1.24 -16.27
CA PRO A 17 -4.84 0.51 -16.76
C PRO A 17 -3.50 1.03 -16.24
N TRP A 18 -3.43 2.30 -15.83
CA TRP A 18 -2.25 2.90 -15.22
C TRP A 18 -1.84 2.22 -13.90
N LEU A 19 -2.75 1.48 -13.23
CA LEU A 19 -2.43 0.70 -12.04
C LEU A 19 -1.35 -0.36 -12.31
N LEU A 20 -1.34 -0.95 -13.51
CA LEU A 20 -0.33 -1.94 -13.92
C LEU A 20 1.07 -1.31 -13.95
N GLU A 21 1.20 -0.18 -14.64
CA GLU A 21 2.46 0.56 -14.76
C GLU A 21 2.92 1.10 -13.40
N GLU A 22 1.99 1.57 -12.57
CA GLU A 22 2.28 2.05 -11.21
C GLU A 22 2.83 0.91 -10.33
N LYS A 23 2.20 -0.27 -10.34
CA LYS A 23 2.68 -1.45 -9.59
C LYS A 23 4.06 -1.89 -10.05
N GLU A 24 4.33 -1.87 -11.36
CA GLU A 24 5.65 -2.19 -11.91
C GLU A 24 6.71 -1.17 -11.44
N ALA A 25 6.40 0.13 -11.51
CA ALA A 25 7.28 1.19 -11.05
C ALA A 25 7.59 1.09 -9.54
N ILE A 26 6.58 0.76 -8.73
CA ILE A 26 6.72 0.52 -7.28
C ILE A 26 7.64 -0.68 -7.04
N ARG A 27 7.40 -1.80 -7.73
CA ARG A 27 8.22 -3.01 -7.61
C ARG A 27 9.67 -2.70 -7.94
N SER A 28 9.96 -2.03 -9.06
CA SER A 28 11.33 -1.68 -9.43
C SER A 28 11.97 -0.71 -8.45
N TRP A 29 11.21 0.27 -7.94
CA TRP A 29 11.74 1.19 -6.92
C TRP A 29 12.19 0.48 -5.64
N VAL A 30 11.38 -0.47 -5.17
CA VAL A 30 11.62 -1.14 -3.89
C VAL A 30 12.57 -2.31 -4.03
N VAL A 31 12.36 -3.18 -5.03
CA VAL A 31 13.11 -4.43 -5.19
C VAL A 31 14.40 -4.21 -5.97
N ASP A 32 14.32 -3.56 -7.14
CA ASP A 32 15.48 -3.44 -8.03
C ASP A 32 16.44 -2.34 -7.55
N LEU A 33 15.90 -1.23 -7.05
CA LEU A 33 16.70 -0.09 -6.58
C LEU A 33 16.93 -0.06 -5.07
N GLY A 34 16.21 -0.88 -4.28
CA GLY A 34 16.37 -0.94 -2.82
C GLY A 34 16.05 0.37 -2.11
N ARG A 35 15.12 1.19 -2.63
CA ARG A 35 14.87 2.55 -2.13
C ARG A 35 13.66 2.60 -1.18
N PRO A 36 13.67 3.52 -0.20
CA PRO A 36 12.56 3.65 0.75
C PRO A 36 11.26 4.06 0.04
N PHE A 37 10.15 3.52 0.54
CA PHE A 37 8.80 3.73 0.04
C PHE A 37 7.86 4.07 1.19
N LEU A 38 6.94 5.01 0.95
CA LEU A 38 5.84 5.32 1.86
C LEU A 38 4.53 5.31 1.07
N GLY A 39 3.62 4.42 1.45
CA GLY A 39 2.30 4.28 0.85
C GLY A 39 1.21 4.68 1.83
N VAL A 40 0.22 5.44 1.36
CA VAL A 40 -0.94 5.86 2.16
C VAL A 40 -2.20 5.34 1.51
N CYS A 41 -3.07 4.67 2.27
CA CYS A 41 -4.31 4.06 1.77
C CYS A 41 -4.02 3.20 0.51
N LEU A 42 -4.62 3.51 -0.65
CA LEU A 42 -4.33 2.83 -1.92
C LEU A 42 -2.82 2.64 -2.17
N GLY A 43 -1.98 3.64 -1.87
CA GLY A 43 -0.54 3.53 -2.06
C GLY A 43 0.13 2.38 -1.28
N HIS A 44 -0.31 2.07 -0.06
CA HIS A 44 0.23 0.90 0.66
C HIS A 44 -0.34 -0.42 0.13
N GLN A 45 -1.54 -0.39 -0.44
CA GLN A 45 -2.18 -1.56 -1.03
C GLN A 45 -1.50 -1.92 -2.36
N LEU A 46 -1.17 -0.93 -3.19
CA LEU A 46 -0.38 -1.09 -4.40
C LEU A 46 1.01 -1.67 -4.10
N LEU A 47 1.66 -1.21 -3.03
CA LEU A 47 2.91 -1.80 -2.58
C LEU A 47 2.74 -3.27 -2.21
N ALA A 48 1.71 -3.61 -1.44
CA ALA A 48 1.46 -4.99 -1.04
C ALA A 48 1.29 -5.88 -2.28
N ASP A 49 0.45 -5.47 -3.24
CA ASP A 49 0.18 -6.22 -4.46
C ASP A 49 1.41 -6.37 -5.37
N ALA A 50 2.15 -5.27 -5.60
CA ALA A 50 3.38 -5.26 -6.42
C ALA A 50 4.49 -6.19 -5.88
N LEU A 51 4.46 -6.47 -4.57
CA LEU A 51 5.40 -7.37 -3.89
C LEU A 51 4.84 -8.79 -3.68
N GLY A 52 3.68 -9.11 -4.25
CA GLY A 52 3.04 -10.44 -4.16
C GLY A 52 2.25 -10.68 -2.87
N GLY A 53 1.97 -9.61 -2.12
CA GLY A 53 1.04 -9.62 -1.00
C GLY A 53 -0.41 -9.74 -1.45
N ARG A 54 -1.35 -9.60 -0.49
CA ARG A 54 -2.79 -9.68 -0.77
C ARG A 54 -3.51 -8.47 -0.19
N CYS A 55 -4.41 -7.90 -0.98
CA CYS A 55 -5.38 -6.91 -0.55
C CYS A 55 -6.77 -7.53 -0.53
N GLY A 56 -7.66 -6.99 0.29
CA GLY A 56 -9.04 -7.45 0.38
C GLY A 56 -9.94 -6.41 1.01
N HIS A 57 -11.24 -6.56 0.82
CA HIS A 57 -12.22 -5.62 1.35
C HIS A 57 -12.22 -5.60 2.88
N GLN A 58 -12.25 -4.38 3.43
CA GLN A 58 -12.55 -4.18 4.85
C GLN A 58 -14.06 -4.21 5.07
N GLN A 59 -14.50 -4.98 6.06
CA GLN A 59 -15.90 -5.03 6.49
C GLN A 59 -15.96 -5.08 8.02
N PRO A 60 -16.52 -4.05 8.69
CA PRO A 60 -17.07 -2.80 8.14
C PRO A 60 -15.99 -1.82 7.64
N PRO A 61 -16.36 -0.78 6.87
CA PRO A 61 -15.43 0.29 6.52
C PRO A 61 -15.03 1.12 7.75
N GLU A 62 -13.77 1.56 7.79
CA GLU A 62 -13.20 2.39 8.84
C GLU A 62 -13.10 3.85 8.37
N ILE A 63 -13.94 4.73 8.92
CA ILE A 63 -14.04 6.13 8.51
C ILE A 63 -14.05 7.02 9.76
N GLY A 64 -13.04 7.89 9.88
CA GLY A 64 -12.90 8.85 10.98
C GLY A 64 -11.56 8.71 11.71
N VAL A 65 -11.52 9.23 12.94
CA VAL A 65 -10.38 9.04 13.85
C VAL A 65 -10.69 7.81 14.71
N LEU A 66 -9.86 6.79 14.58
CA LEU A 66 -10.01 5.50 15.24
C LEU A 66 -8.74 5.17 16.02
N ASP A 67 -8.88 4.36 17.06
CA ASP A 67 -7.73 3.88 17.83
C ASP A 67 -6.98 2.79 17.05
N VAL A 68 -5.66 2.92 17.01
CA VAL A 68 -4.76 1.90 16.47
C VAL A 68 -3.76 1.51 17.55
N ALA A 69 -3.37 0.23 17.56
CA ALA A 69 -2.37 -0.29 18.49
C ALA A 69 -1.19 -0.85 17.71
N LEU A 70 0.02 -0.62 18.23
CA LEU A 70 1.22 -1.25 17.69
C LEU A 70 1.14 -2.76 17.92
N THR A 71 1.56 -3.52 16.92
CA THR A 71 1.83 -4.95 17.08
C THR A 71 3.08 -5.16 17.95
N PRO A 72 3.34 -6.39 18.43
CA PRO A 72 4.59 -6.68 19.14
C PRO A 72 5.85 -6.27 18.36
N ASP A 73 5.88 -6.49 17.05
CA ASP A 73 7.00 -6.07 16.19
C ASP A 73 7.08 -4.54 16.08
N GLY A 74 5.93 -3.86 15.99
CA GLY A 74 5.86 -2.40 15.95
C GLY A 74 6.39 -1.72 17.22
N LEU A 75 6.26 -2.35 18.39
CA LEU A 75 6.81 -1.83 19.65
C LEU A 75 8.34 -1.84 19.70
N GLY A 76 8.99 -2.64 18.86
CA GLY A 76 10.44 -2.73 18.77
C GLY A 76 11.06 -1.97 17.58
N ASP A 77 10.24 -1.36 16.73
CA ASP A 77 10.69 -0.67 15.53
C ASP A 77 11.17 0.76 15.87
N PRO A 78 12.39 1.19 15.45
CA PRO A 78 12.92 2.52 15.78
C PRO A 78 12.18 3.69 15.13
N HIS A 79 11.25 3.43 14.20
CA HIS A 79 10.45 4.45 13.52
C HIS A 79 9.04 4.60 14.11
N PHE A 80 8.65 3.77 15.08
CA PHE A 80 7.36 3.80 15.75
C PHE A 80 7.46 4.12 17.24
#